data_AF-A0A944C007-F1
#
_entry.id   AF-A0A944C007-F1
#
_cell.length_a   1.000
_cell.length_b   1.000
_cell.length_c   1.000
_cell.angle_alpha   90.00
_cell.angle_beta   90.00
_cell.angle_gamma   90.00
#
_symmetry.space_group_name_H-M   'P 1'
#
loop_
_entity.id
_entity.type
_entity.pdbx_description
1 polymer ?
#
loop_
_entity_poly.entity_id
_entity_poly.type
_entity_poly.pdbx_seq_one_letter_code
_entity_poly.pdbx_strand_id
1 'polypeptide(L)' 'MMKKITMVAALAVAALAADAQAPAAAQGAVHGVNKADMDMSVRPGDDFYQYAGGGWLKANPMKPEYS' A
#
# COMPACT_ATOMS: atom_id res chain seq x y z
N MET A 1 -8.30 -31.35 -43.60
CA MET A 1 -9.42 -30.66 -42.94
C MET A 1 -9.31 -30.68 -41.41
N MET A 2 -8.96 -31.81 -40.78
CA MET A 2 -8.90 -31.94 -39.30
C MET A 2 -7.72 -31.19 -38.63
N LYS A 3 -6.58 -31.02 -39.30
CA LYS A 3 -5.41 -30.28 -38.75
C LYS A 3 -5.62 -28.76 -38.65
N LYS A 4 -6.55 -28.19 -39.43
CA LYS A 4 -6.88 -26.74 -39.36
C LYS A 4 -7.80 -26.44 -38.17
N ILE A 5 -8.65 -27.39 -37.79
CA ILE A 5 -9.54 -27.28 -36.62
C ILE A 5 -8.72 -27.30 -35.32
N THR A 6 -7.65 -28.11 -35.26
CA THR A 6 -6.75 -28.17 -34.09
C THR A 6 -6.01 -26.86 -33.82
N MET A 7 -5.67 -26.08 -34.87
CA MET A 7 -4.96 -24.81 -34.71
C MET A 7 -5.87 -23.66 -34.24
N VAL A 8 -7.15 -23.65 -34.64
CA VAL A 8 -8.13 -22.65 -34.19
C VAL A 8 -8.50 -22.87 -32.71
N ALA A 9 -8.55 -24.13 -32.25
CA ALA A 9 -8.76 -24.45 -30.84
C ALA A 9 -7.59 -24.02 -29.95
N ALA A 10 -6.35 -24.02 -30.45
CA ALA A 10 -5.17 -23.58 -29.70
C ALA A 10 -5.10 -22.04 -29.54
N LEU A 11 -5.71 -21.27 -30.46
CA LEU A 11 -5.75 -19.81 -30.37
C LEU A 11 -6.87 -19.27 -29.47
N ALA A 12 -7.92 -20.05 -29.21
CA ALA A 12 -9.04 -19.62 -28.36
C ALA A 12 -8.76 -19.75 -26.85
N VAL A 13 -7.81 -20.61 -26.45
CA VAL A 13 -7.47 -20.82 -25.03
C VAL A 13 -6.49 -19.77 -24.49
N ALA A 14 -5.76 -19.06 -25.36
CA ALA A 14 -4.79 -18.04 -24.94
C ALA A 14 -5.42 -16.68 -24.59
N ALA A 15 -6.66 -16.42 -25.03
CA ALA A 15 -7.32 -15.12 -24.83
C ALA A 15 -8.03 -14.98 -23.47
N LEU A 16 -8.20 -16.07 -22.71
CA LEU A 16 -8.89 -16.05 -21.41
C LEU A 16 -7.96 -15.84 -20.20
N ALA A 17 -6.65 -15.73 -20.42
CA ALA A 17 -5.65 -15.64 -19.35
C ALA A 17 -5.01 -14.24 -19.20
N ALA A 18 -5.43 -13.25 -20.00
CA ALA A 18 -4.80 -11.93 -20.04
C ALA A 18 -5.34 -10.91 -19.02
N ASP A 19 -6.33 -11.28 -18.20
CA ASP A 19 -6.97 -10.41 -17.20
C ASP A 19 -6.28 -10.47 -15.82
N ALA A 20 -5.61 -11.56 -15.47
CA ALA A 20 -5.29 -11.86 -14.07
C ALA A 20 -4.03 -11.19 -13.50
N GLN A 21 -3.30 -10.38 -14.28
CA GLN A 21 -2.02 -9.82 -13.85
C GLN A 21 -1.97 -8.29 -13.96
N ALA A 22 -3.00 -7.60 -13.49
CA ALA A 22 -2.73 -6.28 -12.91
C ALA A 22 -1.78 -6.52 -11.72
N PRO A 23 -0.63 -5.84 -11.61
CA PRO A 23 0.09 -5.86 -10.35
C PRO A 23 -0.91 -5.35 -9.32
N ALA A 24 -1.25 -6.17 -8.33
CA ALA A 24 -1.91 -5.68 -7.13
C ALA A 24 -1.03 -4.52 -6.69
N ALA A 25 -1.50 -3.28 -6.90
CA ALA A 25 -0.80 -2.10 -6.44
C ALA A 25 -0.54 -2.39 -4.99
N ALA A 26 0.72 -2.62 -4.60
CA ALA A 26 1.05 -3.13 -3.30
C ALA A 26 0.37 -2.19 -2.30
N GLN A 27 -0.77 -2.61 -1.75
CA GLN A 27 -1.40 -1.91 -0.67
C GLN A 27 -0.42 -2.18 0.45
N GLY A 28 0.55 -1.27 0.59
CA GLY A 28 1.67 -1.41 1.50
C GLY A 28 1.10 -1.90 2.79
N ALA A 29 1.57 -3.07 3.23
CA ALA A 29 0.99 -3.78 4.36
C ALA A 29 0.66 -2.75 5.43
N VAL A 30 -0.61 -2.68 5.83
CA VAL A 30 -1.05 -1.74 6.87
C VAL A 30 -0.44 -2.27 8.17
N HIS A 31 0.84 -2.00 8.35
CA HIS A 31 1.54 -2.24 9.59
C HIS A 31 0.84 -1.34 10.62
N GLY A 32 0.56 -1.86 11.82
CA GLY A 32 -0.06 -1.08 12.90
C GLY A 32 0.76 0.13 13.37
N VAL A 33 1.86 0.44 12.67
CA VAL A 33 2.72 1.60 12.86
C VAL A 33 2.95 2.26 11.51
N ASN A 34 2.50 3.50 11.38
CA ASN A 34 2.80 4.35 10.24
C ASN A 34 4.03 5.20 10.55
N LYS A 35 5.13 4.99 9.80
CA LYS A 35 6.39 5.73 10.02
C LYS A 35 6.27 7.23 9.78
N ALA A 36 5.30 7.67 8.98
CA ALA A 36 5.08 9.10 8.73
C ALA A 36 4.55 9.85 9.98
N ASP A 37 3.94 9.13 10.91
CA ASP A 37 3.39 9.71 12.14
C ASP A 37 4.46 9.89 13.24
N MET A 38 5.64 9.28 13.07
CA MET A 38 6.73 9.29 14.06
C MET A 38 7.64 10.53 13.91
N ASP A 39 8.26 10.96 15.01
CA ASP A 39 9.34 11.94 15.03
C ASP A 39 10.68 11.26 15.35
N MET A 40 11.39 10.83 14.30
CA MET A 40 12.68 10.12 14.45
C MET A 40 13.84 11.03 14.87
N SER A 41 13.61 12.34 15.08
CA SER A 41 14.62 13.23 15.67
C SER A 41 14.70 13.11 17.20
N VAL A 42 13.64 12.61 17.83
CA VAL A 42 13.56 12.38 19.27
C VAL A 42 14.05 10.96 19.58
N ARG A 43 14.90 10.80 20.60
CA ARG A 43 15.27 9.46 21.04
C ARG A 43 14.08 8.84 21.79
N PRO A 44 13.72 7.57 21.53
CA PRO A 44 12.58 6.95 22.18
C PRO A 44 12.70 6.87 23.71
N GLY A 45 13.93 6.88 24.25
CA GLY A 45 14.17 6.88 25.69
C GLY A 45 14.05 8.25 26.37
N ASP A 46 14.04 9.35 25.60
CA ASP A 46 13.87 10.70 26.17
C ASP A 46 12.39 11.06 26.26
N ASP A 47 11.64 10.84 25.17
CA ASP A 47 10.19 11.01 25.12
C ASP A 47 9.59 10.05 24.09
N PHE A 48 9.03 8.94 24.57
CA PHE A 48 8.44 7.93 23.70
C PHE A 48 7.16 8.42 23.00
N TYR A 49 6.37 9.29 23.64
CA TYR A 49 5.13 9.80 23.07
C TYR A 49 5.43 10.70 21.87
N GLN A 50 6.37 11.63 22.03
CA GLN A 50 6.83 12.47 20.94
C GLN A 50 7.54 11.66 19.85
N TYR A 51 8.38 10.69 20.20
CA TYR A 51 9.01 9.81 19.21
C TYR A 51 7.98 9.05 18.36
N ALA A 52 6.98 8.43 19.00
CA ALA A 52 6.01 7.58 18.31
C ALA A 52 4.97 8.37 17.49
N GLY A 53 4.57 9.56 17.95
CA GLY A 53 3.45 10.31 17.36
C GLY A 53 3.75 11.78 16.99
N GLY A 54 4.98 12.26 17.16
CA GLY A 54 5.32 13.67 16.98
C GLY A 54 5.12 14.19 15.56
N GLY A 55 5.29 13.33 14.55
CA GLY A 55 4.95 13.67 13.16
C GLY A 55 3.45 13.94 12.99
N TRP A 56 2.61 13.10 13.58
CA TRP A 56 1.16 13.28 13.57
C TRP A 56 0.72 14.53 14.33
N LEU A 57 1.27 14.76 15.53
CA LEU A 57 0.97 15.95 16.34
C LEU A 57 1.26 17.24 15.57
N LYS A 58 2.40 17.29 14.87
CA LYS A 58 2.78 18.43 14.05
C LYS A 58 1.86 18.64 12.85
N ALA A 59 1.38 17.57 12.24
CA ALA A 59 0.47 17.63 11.10
C ALA A 59 -0.98 17.98 11.51
N ASN A 60 -1.34 17.78 12.77
CA ASN A 60 -2.70 17.94 13.28
C ASN A 60 -2.73 18.88 14.50
N PRO A 61 -2.43 20.18 14.32
CA PRO A 61 -2.47 21.13 15.42
C PRO A 61 -3.89 21.29 15.96
N MET A 62 -4.02 21.56 17.27
CA MET A 62 -5.30 21.94 17.84
C MET A 62 -5.80 23.22 17.18
N LYS A 63 -7.07 23.22 16.84
CA LYS A 63 -7.75 24.42 16.33
C LYS A 63 -7.79 25.51 17.41
N PRO A 64 -7.68 26.81 17.04
CA PRO A 64 -7.62 27.91 17.99
C PRO A 64 -8.79 27.95 18.97
N GLU A 65 -9.98 27.48 18.56
CA GLU A 65 -11.17 27.46 19.40
C GLU A 65 -11.09 26.49 20.61
N TYR A 66 -10.01 25.71 20.73
CA TYR A 66 -9.81 24.68 21.76
C TYR A 66 -8.48 24.87 22.51
N SER A 67 -7.83 26.02 22.35
CA SER A 67 -6.57 26.38 23.03
C SER A 67 -6.80 27.19 24.29
#